data_AF-A0A4R5F2G7-F1
#
_entry.id   AF-A0A4R5F2G7-F1
#
_cell.length_a   1.000
_cell.length_b   1.000
_cell.length_c   1.000
_cell.angle_alpha   90.00
_cell.angle_beta   90.00
_cell.angle_gamma   90.00
#
_symmetry.space_group_name_H-M   'P 1'
#
loop_
_entity.id
_entity.type
_entity.pdbx_description
1 polymer ?
#
loop_
_entity_poly.entity_id
_entity_poly.type
_entity_poly.pdbx_seq_one_letter_code
_entity_poly.pdbx_strand_id
1 'polypeptide(L)'
;MRKKDTSDASRPDGRRSSTETLHLRAATRALRLHLDELPVDFHFWGPGDQFLAECAFPFARQRYDCAESMIGAGFGGTVLGSLARSLFDDGLRWLWIGDDPTNRRVALLGSMLEERNRVCMTLESNDASCPILPRWFAPLVGVTDLTGASETWLRAPAVPDQATLLDAFLSEGRPIDAAQDEVLDAARGLLDIAGLRGAVMVLSHAGHGNLLGTQSSFTEGGGIGHDLRPDHEALYMQVAAVGVTLTLIGVSRAVPESWPNEVPQHSFLDKTLRLTTEVVHAATVIHGLRTPKVPRTVARRRSSRPRPTPLLRPAALLSPDDYLPDVNSADEVIDAAKRYYEAARSWIADPWHEDQPANMASILTYGGAHSALQAVMSTYDQPGSAVIAVFAARMLLEEAARFKWMIEGRTEDEIRLRFKQFFEDQRVRRKKVLDELSGDGVARAKAERLLALPSNVTVITPHDNISKGRKPMPSIEKMLAVMGEPYPEPGWLNVAYSLLSQVTHSTPIGHLHMASFQRGILHANEISAEMLGLTLDSACLGSALLIGISASFLSGGSQEARDHSLSLHQLAYDVHNQARLVHGLD
;
A
#
# COMPACT_ATOMS: atom_id res chain seq x y z
N MET A 1 6.92 37.15 -14.62
CA MET A 1 6.90 35.83 -13.96
C MET A 1 6.79 36.03 -12.46
N ARG A 2 5.59 35.94 -11.88
CA ARG A 2 5.43 35.82 -10.42
C ARG A 2 5.76 34.37 -10.06
N LYS A 3 6.73 34.14 -9.15
CA LYS A 3 6.91 32.85 -8.48
C LYS A 3 5.54 32.48 -7.88
N LYS A 4 4.85 31.50 -8.46
CA LYS A 4 3.74 30.85 -7.77
C LYS A 4 4.36 30.20 -6.53
N ASP A 5 3.97 30.69 -5.36
CA ASP A 5 4.26 30.06 -4.09
C ASP A 5 3.69 28.64 -4.17
N THR A 6 4.54 27.60 -4.16
CA THR A 6 4.10 26.22 -4.40
C THR A 6 3.40 25.60 -3.19
N SER A 7 3.02 26.39 -2.18
CA SER A 7 2.57 25.96 -0.85
C SER A 7 3.54 25.04 -0.08
N ASP A 8 4.61 24.55 -0.71
CA ASP A 8 5.62 23.64 -0.14
C ASP A 8 6.37 24.25 1.07
N ALA A 9 6.41 25.59 1.16
CA ALA A 9 7.12 26.32 2.21
C ALA A 9 6.40 26.29 3.57
N SER A 10 5.07 26.12 3.58
CA SER A 10 4.24 26.11 4.78
C SER A 10 3.37 24.85 4.80
N ARG A 11 3.60 23.98 5.78
CA ARG A 11 2.80 22.77 5.98
C ARG A 11 1.42 23.14 6.57
N PRO A 12 0.39 22.28 6.37
CA PRO A 12 -0.94 22.48 6.96
C PRO A 12 -0.93 22.62 8.49
N ASP A 13 0.08 22.10 9.16
CA ASP A 13 0.30 22.24 10.61
C ASP A 13 1.06 23.53 11.01
N GLY A 14 1.25 24.46 10.07
CA GLY A 14 1.90 25.75 10.31
C GLY A 14 3.43 25.70 10.33
N ARG A 15 4.06 24.53 10.20
CA ARG A 15 5.52 24.41 10.17
C ARG A 15 6.09 24.87 8.84
N ARG A 16 7.31 25.41 8.89
CA ARG A 16 8.09 25.75 7.69
C ARG A 16 9.00 24.59 7.31
N SER A 17 8.95 24.19 6.05
CA SER A 17 9.83 23.17 5.49
C SER A 17 11.29 23.65 5.50
N SER A 18 12.23 22.76 5.84
CA SER A 18 13.66 23.08 5.74
C SER A 18 14.11 23.22 4.28
N THR A 19 15.25 23.86 4.04
CA THR A 19 15.84 23.98 2.70
C THR A 19 16.08 22.61 2.07
N GLU A 20 16.54 21.63 2.86
CA GLU A 20 16.78 20.26 2.41
C GLU A 20 15.48 19.57 2.03
N THR A 21 14.41 19.76 2.80
CA THR A 21 13.08 19.21 2.52
C THR A 21 12.52 19.79 1.22
N LEU A 22 12.65 21.11 1.02
CA LEU A 22 12.24 21.76 -0.23
C LEU A 22 13.05 21.26 -1.44
N HIS A 23 14.35 21.00 -1.26
CA HIS A 23 15.19 20.43 -2.31
C HIS A 23 14.77 19.01 -2.69
N LEU A 24 14.48 18.15 -1.70
CA LEU A 24 13.92 16.82 -1.93
C LEU A 24 12.63 16.89 -2.75
N ARG A 25 11.68 17.73 -2.33
CA ARG A 25 10.39 17.89 -3.04
C ARG A 25 10.60 18.34 -4.49
N ALA A 26 11.48 19.32 -4.72
CA ALA A 26 11.83 19.75 -6.06
C ALA A 26 12.42 18.61 -6.92
N ALA A 27 13.32 17.80 -6.36
CA ALA A 27 13.89 16.65 -7.06
C ALA A 27 12.82 15.59 -7.39
N THR A 28 11.94 15.26 -6.44
CA THR A 28 10.85 14.28 -6.67
C THR A 28 9.88 14.76 -7.75
N ARG A 29 9.51 16.05 -7.72
CA ARG A 29 8.65 16.67 -8.74
C ARG A 29 9.32 16.70 -10.12
N ALA A 30 10.63 16.91 -10.18
CA ALA A 30 11.37 16.86 -11.44
C ALA A 30 11.36 15.45 -12.05
N LEU A 31 11.55 14.40 -11.23
CA LEU A 31 11.39 13.02 -11.69
C LEU A 31 9.97 12.74 -12.15
N ARG A 32 8.95 13.12 -11.36
CA ARG A 32 7.53 12.97 -11.69
C ARG A 32 7.18 13.59 -13.04
N LEU A 33 7.54 14.87 -13.23
CA LEU A 33 7.31 15.60 -14.48
C LEU A 33 8.00 14.94 -15.69
N HIS A 34 9.22 14.42 -15.52
CA HIS A 34 9.91 13.69 -16.58
C HIS A 34 9.21 12.37 -16.94
N LEU A 35 8.72 11.61 -15.95
CA LEU A 35 7.98 10.37 -16.20
C LEU A 35 6.63 10.62 -16.91
N ASP A 36 6.00 11.77 -16.68
CA ASP A 36 4.77 12.18 -17.37
C ASP A 36 5.00 12.50 -18.85
N GLU A 37 6.23 12.79 -19.27
CA GLU A 37 6.57 13.03 -20.69
C GLU A 37 6.46 11.75 -21.55
N LEU A 38 6.42 10.55 -20.96
CA LEU A 38 6.32 9.29 -21.72
C LEU A 38 4.85 9.00 -22.11
N PRO A 39 4.54 8.91 -23.42
CA PRO A 39 3.23 8.43 -23.88
C PRO A 39 2.94 6.99 -23.43
N VAL A 40 1.67 6.62 -23.41
CA VAL A 40 1.22 5.28 -23.05
C VAL A 40 0.32 4.75 -24.15
N ASP A 41 0.73 3.63 -24.74
CA ASP A 41 -0.02 2.90 -25.75
C ASP A 41 -0.31 1.47 -25.27
N PHE A 42 -1.46 0.93 -25.67
CA PHE A 42 -1.92 -0.41 -25.30
C PHE A 42 -2.22 -1.27 -26.52
N HIS A 43 -1.76 -2.51 -26.52
CA HIS A 43 -1.99 -3.50 -27.57
C HIS A 43 -3.02 -4.55 -27.13
N PHE A 44 -4.30 -4.25 -27.37
CA PHE A 44 -5.44 -5.09 -26.93
C PHE A 44 -5.56 -6.46 -27.61
N TRP A 45 -5.01 -6.58 -28.81
CA TRP A 45 -5.10 -7.80 -29.64
C TRP A 45 -3.86 -8.69 -29.56
N GLY A 46 -2.92 -8.34 -28.67
CA GLY A 46 -1.69 -9.09 -28.44
C GLY A 46 -1.82 -10.18 -27.38
N PRO A 47 -0.70 -10.87 -27.07
CA PRO A 47 -0.59 -11.77 -25.94
C PRO A 47 -0.95 -11.10 -24.61
N GLY A 48 -1.56 -11.84 -23.68
CA GLY A 48 -2.00 -11.28 -22.39
C GLY A 48 -0.84 -10.81 -21.52
N ASP A 49 0.32 -11.47 -21.60
CA ASP A 49 1.52 -11.11 -20.85
C ASP A 49 2.12 -9.79 -21.34
N GLN A 50 2.00 -9.49 -22.65
CA GLN A 50 2.35 -8.20 -23.22
C GLN A 50 1.44 -7.11 -22.66
N PHE A 51 0.12 -7.29 -22.72
CA PHE A 51 -0.84 -6.29 -22.20
C PHE A 51 -0.64 -6.02 -20.71
N LEU A 52 -0.41 -7.06 -19.90
CA LEU A 52 -0.12 -6.91 -18.46
C LEU A 52 1.19 -6.14 -18.21
N ALA A 53 2.20 -6.31 -19.08
CA ALA A 53 3.44 -5.55 -19.02
C ALA A 53 3.24 -4.08 -19.38
N GLU A 54 2.44 -3.80 -20.41
CA GLU A 54 2.08 -2.44 -20.83
C GLU A 54 1.31 -1.68 -19.75
N CYS A 55 0.50 -2.37 -18.94
CA CYS A 55 -0.21 -1.76 -17.80
C CYS A 55 0.72 -1.37 -16.63
N ALA A 56 1.89 -1.98 -16.51
CA ALA A 56 2.68 -1.88 -15.29
C ALA A 56 3.37 -0.53 -15.09
N PHE A 57 4.00 0.02 -16.13
CA PHE A 57 4.63 1.35 -16.00
C PHE A 57 3.62 2.49 -15.80
N PRO A 58 2.51 2.58 -16.55
CA PRO A 58 1.46 3.57 -16.29
C PRO A 58 0.98 3.55 -14.84
N PHE A 59 0.78 2.34 -14.28
CA PHE A 59 0.36 2.18 -12.89
C PHE A 59 1.46 2.53 -11.87
N ALA A 60 2.73 2.22 -12.15
CA ALA A 60 3.85 2.66 -11.30
C ALA A 60 4.05 4.18 -11.36
N ARG A 61 3.92 4.79 -12.54
CA ARG A 61 3.93 6.25 -12.72
C ARG A 61 2.82 6.90 -11.90
N GLN A 62 1.59 6.39 -11.99
CA GLN A 62 0.45 6.88 -11.21
C GLN A 62 0.70 6.82 -9.71
N ARG A 63 1.19 5.68 -9.19
CA ARG A 63 1.49 5.55 -7.75
C ARG A 63 2.60 6.49 -7.31
N TYR A 64 3.59 6.77 -8.16
CA TYR A 64 4.64 7.75 -7.86
C TYR A 64 4.10 9.19 -7.86
N ASP A 65 3.23 9.53 -8.81
CA ASP A 65 2.53 10.82 -8.85
C ASP A 65 1.63 11.04 -7.62
N CYS A 66 0.88 10.00 -7.23
CA CYS A 66 0.12 9.98 -6.00
C CYS A 66 1.02 10.16 -4.77
N ALA A 67 2.15 9.46 -4.71
CA ALA A 67 3.10 9.58 -3.62
C ALA A 67 3.65 11.02 -3.50
N GLU A 68 4.03 11.66 -4.61
CA GLU A 68 4.48 13.06 -4.61
C GLU A 68 3.36 14.03 -4.20
N SER A 69 2.14 13.83 -4.71
CA SER A 69 0.98 14.67 -4.42
C SER A 69 0.54 14.62 -2.95
N MET A 70 0.80 13.51 -2.25
CA MET A 70 0.50 13.36 -0.83
C MET A 70 1.51 14.08 0.08
N ILE A 71 2.68 14.48 -0.44
CA ILE A 71 3.67 15.20 0.34
C ILE A 71 3.12 16.55 0.79
N GLY A 72 3.05 16.77 2.10
CA GLY A 72 2.56 18.05 2.63
C GLY A 72 1.04 18.23 2.55
N ALA A 73 0.28 17.19 2.16
CA ALA A 73 -1.17 17.26 2.07
C ALA A 73 -1.86 17.42 3.43
N GLY A 74 -1.17 17.09 4.53
CA GLY A 74 -1.75 17.14 5.87
C GLY A 74 -2.71 15.99 6.17
N PHE A 75 -2.65 14.90 5.41
CA PHE A 75 -3.30 13.63 5.70
C PHE A 75 -2.57 12.48 4.99
N GLY A 76 -2.87 11.24 5.38
CA GLY A 76 -2.46 10.05 4.64
C GLY A 76 -0.96 9.72 4.70
N GLY A 77 -0.20 10.25 5.65
CA GLY A 77 1.25 9.98 5.74
C GLY A 77 1.61 8.49 5.77
N THR A 78 0.82 7.66 6.46
CA THR A 78 1.01 6.20 6.47
C THR A 78 0.68 5.52 5.14
N VAL A 79 -0.25 6.10 4.37
CA VAL A 79 -0.62 5.64 3.02
C VAL A 79 0.55 5.89 2.05
N LEU A 80 1.25 7.02 2.17
CA LEU A 80 2.48 7.28 1.41
C LEU A 80 3.53 6.19 1.61
N GLY A 81 3.71 5.73 2.85
CA GLY A 81 4.62 4.62 3.14
C GLY A 81 4.21 3.33 2.43
N SER A 82 2.92 3.02 2.40
CA SER A 82 2.41 1.81 1.74
C SER A 82 2.58 1.89 0.22
N LEU A 83 2.31 3.06 -0.38
CA LEU A 83 2.57 3.33 -1.80
C LEU A 83 4.06 3.17 -2.15
N ALA A 84 4.95 3.77 -1.36
CA ALA A 84 6.39 3.65 -1.57
C ALA A 84 6.86 2.19 -1.52
N ARG A 85 6.31 1.40 -0.59
CA ARG A 85 6.65 -0.02 -0.44
C ARG A 85 6.20 -0.82 -1.65
N SER A 86 4.95 -0.60 -2.07
CA SER A 86 4.36 -1.21 -3.25
C SER A 86 5.17 -0.92 -4.51
N LEU A 87 5.61 0.33 -4.71
CA LEU A 87 6.46 0.72 -5.84
C LEU A 87 7.79 -0.01 -5.87
N PHE A 88 8.42 -0.18 -4.71
CA PHE A 88 9.71 -0.84 -4.63
C PHE A 88 9.62 -2.35 -4.89
N ASP A 89 8.61 -3.01 -4.32
CA ASP A 89 8.38 -4.44 -4.57
C ASP A 89 8.05 -4.71 -6.03
N ASP A 90 7.29 -3.81 -6.66
CA ASP A 90 7.04 -3.87 -8.09
C ASP A 90 8.32 -3.65 -8.92
N GLY A 91 9.15 -2.69 -8.53
CA GLY A 91 10.46 -2.45 -9.15
C GLY A 91 11.38 -3.67 -9.10
N LEU A 92 11.42 -4.41 -7.97
CA LEU A 92 12.18 -5.65 -7.86
C LEU A 92 11.65 -6.75 -8.79
N ARG A 93 10.32 -6.86 -8.92
CA ARG A 93 9.68 -7.79 -9.85
C ARG A 93 10.06 -7.47 -11.30
N TRP A 94 9.98 -6.20 -11.70
CA TRP A 94 10.30 -5.80 -13.07
C TRP A 94 11.77 -5.91 -13.40
N LEU A 95 12.65 -5.68 -12.43
CA LEU A 95 14.07 -5.98 -12.60
C LEU A 95 14.30 -7.48 -12.84
N TRP A 96 13.64 -8.35 -12.06
CA TRP A 96 13.71 -9.80 -12.26
C TRP A 96 13.17 -10.22 -13.62
N ILE A 97 12.06 -9.65 -14.11
CA ILE A 97 11.54 -9.93 -15.46
C ILE A 97 12.51 -9.40 -16.52
N GLY A 98 12.99 -8.16 -16.39
CA GLY A 98 13.88 -7.50 -17.35
C GLY A 98 15.26 -8.16 -17.51
N ASP A 99 15.70 -8.95 -16.53
CA ASP A 99 16.91 -9.78 -16.63
C ASP A 99 16.79 -10.92 -17.66
N ASP A 100 15.60 -11.47 -17.87
CA ASP A 100 15.34 -12.56 -18.82
C ASP A 100 13.89 -12.46 -19.34
N PRO A 101 13.59 -11.42 -20.15
CA PRO A 101 12.22 -11.09 -20.51
C PRO A 101 11.54 -12.21 -21.31
N THR A 102 12.29 -12.90 -22.18
CA THR A 102 11.79 -14.00 -23.00
C THR A 102 11.21 -15.14 -22.18
N ASN A 103 11.83 -15.51 -21.06
CA ASN A 103 11.37 -16.64 -20.25
C ASN A 103 10.55 -16.21 -19.02
N ARG A 104 10.68 -14.97 -18.55
CA ARG A 104 10.06 -14.50 -17.31
C ARG A 104 8.82 -13.66 -17.51
N ARG A 105 8.60 -13.04 -18.67
CA ARG A 105 7.39 -12.23 -18.94
C ARG A 105 6.11 -13.06 -18.86
N VAL A 106 6.13 -14.27 -19.43
CA VAL A 106 5.01 -15.21 -19.37
C VAL A 106 4.59 -15.55 -17.92
N ALA A 107 5.47 -15.34 -16.94
CA ALA A 107 5.15 -15.57 -15.53
C ALA A 107 4.06 -14.63 -14.97
N LEU A 108 3.76 -13.54 -15.68
CA LEU A 108 2.63 -12.66 -15.38
C LEU A 108 1.29 -13.42 -15.49
N LEU A 109 1.16 -14.31 -16.48
CA LEU A 109 -0.04 -15.15 -16.68
C LEU A 109 -0.20 -16.15 -15.53
N GLY A 110 0.89 -16.82 -15.16
CA GLY A 110 0.90 -17.76 -14.04
C GLY A 110 0.57 -17.08 -12.71
N SER A 111 1.10 -15.87 -12.48
CA SER A 111 0.78 -15.06 -11.30
C SER A 111 -0.70 -14.70 -11.25
N MET A 112 -1.26 -14.23 -12.37
CA MET A 112 -2.68 -13.90 -12.45
C MET A 112 -3.57 -15.13 -12.19
N LEU A 113 -3.21 -16.29 -12.73
CA LEU A 113 -3.94 -17.54 -12.48
C LEU A 113 -3.89 -17.96 -11.02
N GLU A 114 -2.72 -17.86 -10.37
CA GLU A 114 -2.60 -18.13 -8.95
C GLU A 114 -3.41 -17.15 -8.10
N GLU A 115 -3.49 -15.88 -8.48
CA GLU A 115 -4.30 -14.87 -7.79
C GLU A 115 -5.79 -15.21 -7.86
N ARG A 116 -6.30 -15.53 -9.05
CA ARG A 116 -7.69 -15.98 -9.22
C ARG A 116 -7.97 -17.22 -8.37
N ASN A 117 -7.06 -18.19 -8.39
CA ASN A 117 -7.18 -19.40 -7.58
C ASN A 117 -7.18 -19.08 -6.08
N ARG A 118 -6.35 -18.13 -5.61
CA ARG A 118 -6.33 -17.65 -4.21
C ARG A 118 -7.62 -16.94 -3.82
N VAL A 119 -8.22 -16.14 -4.71
CA VAL A 119 -9.52 -15.51 -4.46
C VAL A 119 -10.61 -16.58 -4.31
N CYS A 120 -10.65 -17.58 -5.21
CA CYS A 120 -11.58 -18.72 -5.10
C CYS A 120 -11.40 -19.46 -3.76
N MET A 121 -10.15 -19.74 -3.36
CA MET A 121 -9.83 -20.33 -2.05
C MET A 121 -10.34 -19.51 -0.89
N THR A 122 -10.23 -18.18 -0.99
CA THR A 122 -10.63 -17.26 0.08
C THR A 122 -12.15 -17.26 0.21
N LEU A 123 -12.89 -17.26 -0.90
CA LEU A 123 -14.35 -17.43 -0.91
C LEU A 123 -14.76 -18.76 -0.24
N GLU A 124 -14.20 -19.89 -0.70
CA GLU A 124 -14.48 -21.23 -0.17
C GLU A 124 -14.16 -21.35 1.32
N SER A 125 -13.00 -20.85 1.76
CA SER A 125 -12.52 -21.01 3.15
C SER A 125 -13.27 -20.12 4.14
N ASN A 126 -14.00 -19.11 3.66
CA ASN A 126 -14.72 -18.16 4.49
C ASN A 126 -16.24 -18.24 4.31
N ASP A 127 -16.76 -19.21 3.54
CA ASP A 127 -18.19 -19.36 3.26
C ASP A 127 -18.82 -18.07 2.72
N ALA A 128 -18.07 -17.38 1.84
CA ALA A 128 -18.49 -16.14 1.20
C ALA A 128 -18.75 -16.37 -0.29
N SER A 129 -19.66 -15.60 -0.87
CA SER A 129 -20.04 -15.69 -2.27
C SER A 129 -19.63 -14.45 -3.06
N CYS A 130 -19.44 -14.64 -4.37
CA CYS A 130 -19.26 -13.51 -5.28
C CYS A 130 -19.92 -13.80 -6.64
N PRO A 131 -21.19 -13.42 -6.85
CA PRO A 131 -21.91 -13.69 -8.09
C PRO A 131 -21.26 -13.04 -9.33
N ILE A 132 -20.52 -11.94 -9.13
CA ILE A 132 -19.85 -11.20 -10.21
C ILE A 132 -18.35 -11.53 -10.31
N LEU A 133 -17.90 -12.70 -9.81
CA LEU A 133 -16.50 -13.10 -9.86
C LEU A 133 -15.83 -12.95 -11.25
N PRO A 134 -16.52 -13.18 -12.39
CA PRO A 134 -15.95 -12.89 -13.71
C PRO A 134 -15.52 -11.42 -13.90
N ARG A 135 -16.26 -10.44 -13.35
CA ARG A 135 -15.87 -9.01 -13.36
C ARG A 135 -14.59 -8.77 -12.58
N TRP A 136 -14.41 -9.44 -11.44
CA TRP A 136 -13.19 -9.35 -10.64
C TRP A 136 -11.97 -9.97 -11.33
N PHE A 137 -12.20 -10.98 -12.18
CA PHE A 137 -11.11 -11.70 -12.84
C PHE A 137 -10.73 -11.08 -14.19
N ALA A 138 -11.67 -10.44 -14.88
CA ALA A 138 -11.42 -9.72 -16.12
C ALA A 138 -12.35 -8.50 -16.25
N PRO A 139 -12.02 -7.37 -15.59
CA PRO A 139 -12.85 -6.17 -15.66
C PRO A 139 -12.80 -5.48 -17.04
N LEU A 140 -11.78 -5.77 -17.85
CA LEU A 140 -11.62 -5.24 -19.21
C LEU A 140 -12.07 -6.28 -20.25
N VAL A 141 -13.18 -5.99 -20.93
CA VAL A 141 -13.69 -6.83 -22.03
C VAL A 141 -12.93 -6.54 -23.31
N GLY A 142 -12.67 -7.57 -24.13
CA GLY A 142 -12.06 -7.41 -25.45
C GLY A 142 -10.55 -7.67 -25.50
N VAL A 143 -9.91 -8.01 -24.38
CA VAL A 143 -8.52 -8.48 -24.35
C VAL A 143 -8.51 -10.01 -24.47
N THR A 144 -8.10 -10.52 -25.64
CA THR A 144 -8.38 -11.89 -26.09
C THR A 144 -7.72 -13.01 -25.28
N ASP A 145 -6.63 -12.72 -24.56
CA ASP A 145 -5.83 -13.73 -23.85
C ASP A 145 -5.91 -13.61 -22.31
N LEU A 146 -6.90 -12.89 -21.76
CA LEU A 146 -7.12 -12.79 -20.30
C LEU A 146 -8.10 -13.84 -19.74
N THR A 147 -8.46 -14.87 -20.50
CA THR A 147 -9.41 -15.91 -20.05
C THR A 147 -8.80 -16.86 -19.02
N GLY A 148 -7.49 -17.13 -19.10
CA GLY A 148 -6.81 -18.11 -18.24
C GLY A 148 -6.84 -19.54 -18.76
N ALA A 149 -7.62 -19.81 -19.81
CA ALA A 149 -7.93 -21.17 -20.26
C ALA A 149 -6.96 -21.75 -21.30
N SER A 150 -6.02 -20.94 -21.82
CA SER A 150 -5.09 -21.40 -22.86
C SER A 150 -3.95 -22.24 -22.28
N GLU A 151 -3.35 -23.10 -23.11
CA GLU A 151 -2.23 -23.97 -22.68
C GLU A 151 -1.02 -23.15 -22.18
N THR A 152 -0.80 -21.96 -22.74
CA THR A 152 0.25 -21.03 -22.31
C THR A 152 0.08 -20.65 -20.84
N TRP A 153 -1.14 -20.34 -20.41
CA TRP A 153 -1.45 -19.99 -19.02
C TRP A 153 -1.21 -21.16 -18.07
N LEU A 154 -1.71 -22.35 -18.43
CA LEU A 154 -1.61 -23.53 -17.58
C LEU A 154 -0.17 -24.00 -17.37
N ARG A 155 0.74 -23.64 -18.29
CA ARG A 155 2.17 -23.95 -18.21
C ARG A 155 3.02 -22.80 -17.68
N ALA A 156 2.45 -21.60 -17.54
CA ALA A 156 3.18 -20.41 -17.10
C ALA A 156 3.61 -20.58 -15.63
N PRO A 157 4.90 -20.33 -15.30
CA PRO A 157 5.32 -20.27 -13.90
C PRO A 157 4.72 -19.03 -13.23
N ALA A 158 4.64 -19.01 -11.90
CA ALA A 158 4.34 -17.78 -11.18
C ALA A 158 5.61 -16.96 -10.94
N VAL A 159 5.45 -15.64 -10.84
CA VAL A 159 6.53 -14.74 -10.39
C VAL A 159 6.87 -15.08 -8.93
N PRO A 160 8.15 -15.04 -8.52
CA PRO A 160 8.51 -15.17 -7.11
C PRO A 160 7.75 -14.16 -6.23
N ASP A 161 7.30 -14.59 -5.05
CA ASP A 161 6.58 -13.67 -4.17
C ASP A 161 7.45 -12.48 -3.71
N GLN A 162 6.79 -11.38 -3.34
CA GLN A 162 7.46 -10.13 -2.95
C GLN A 162 8.44 -10.33 -1.79
N ALA A 163 8.12 -11.21 -0.84
CA ALA A 163 9.00 -11.53 0.28
C ALA A 163 10.29 -12.22 -0.20
N THR A 164 10.20 -13.11 -1.18
CA THR A 164 11.34 -13.80 -1.80
C THR A 164 12.23 -12.83 -2.56
N LEU A 165 11.66 -11.94 -3.37
CA LEU A 165 12.42 -10.92 -4.10
C LEU A 165 13.09 -9.93 -3.15
N LEU A 166 12.37 -9.50 -2.11
CA LEU A 166 12.91 -8.63 -1.08
C LEU A 166 14.03 -9.32 -0.29
N ASP A 167 13.84 -10.56 0.16
CA ASP A 167 14.85 -11.32 0.88
C ASP A 167 16.09 -11.55 0.00
N ALA A 168 15.92 -11.81 -1.30
CA ALA A 168 17.03 -11.90 -2.25
C ALA A 168 17.81 -10.57 -2.32
N PHE A 169 17.12 -9.44 -2.52
CA PHE A 169 17.72 -8.10 -2.48
C PHE A 169 18.45 -7.82 -1.15
N LEU A 170 17.86 -8.22 -0.02
CA LEU A 170 18.44 -7.98 1.31
C LEU A 170 19.57 -8.95 1.67
N SER A 171 19.71 -10.10 1.01
CA SER A 171 20.67 -11.15 1.36
C SER A 171 21.85 -11.32 0.41
N GLU A 172 21.70 -10.92 -0.86
CA GLU A 172 22.76 -11.04 -1.86
C GLU A 172 23.63 -9.78 -1.92
N GLY A 173 24.94 -9.91 -1.68
CA GLY A 173 25.92 -9.08 -2.36
C GLY A 173 26.16 -9.72 -3.72
N ARG A 174 25.78 -9.03 -4.80
CA ARG A 174 25.63 -9.54 -6.18
C ARG A 174 26.56 -10.71 -6.58
N PRO A 175 26.06 -11.76 -7.27
CA PRO A 175 26.84 -12.41 -8.31
C PRO A 175 26.78 -11.54 -9.58
N ILE A 176 27.85 -10.80 -9.88
CA ILE A 176 27.98 -10.11 -11.16
C ILE A 176 28.51 -11.15 -12.15
N ASP A 177 27.63 -11.77 -12.93
CA ASP A 177 27.99 -12.20 -14.28
C ASP A 177 27.48 -11.14 -15.24
N ALA A 178 28.44 -10.50 -15.91
CA ALA A 178 28.25 -9.34 -16.74
C ALA A 178 27.46 -9.68 -18.01
N ALA A 179 26.27 -9.08 -18.15
CA ALA A 179 25.68 -8.81 -19.45
C ALA A 179 26.01 -7.35 -19.81
N GLN A 180 26.40 -7.10 -21.05
CA GLN A 180 26.79 -5.78 -21.57
C GLN A 180 25.56 -4.87 -21.79
N ASP A 181 24.90 -4.45 -20.71
CA ASP A 181 23.80 -3.47 -20.79
C ASP A 181 23.96 -2.37 -19.74
N GLU A 182 24.47 -1.22 -20.20
CA GLU A 182 24.85 -0.10 -19.34
C GLU A 182 23.64 0.46 -18.54
N VAL A 183 22.44 0.46 -19.12
CA VAL A 183 21.23 0.99 -18.47
C VAL A 183 20.75 0.04 -17.37
N LEU A 184 20.74 -1.27 -17.63
CA LEU A 184 20.36 -2.26 -16.62
C LEU A 184 21.39 -2.32 -15.48
N ASP A 185 22.68 -2.19 -15.80
CA ASP A 185 23.73 -2.14 -14.79
C ASP A 185 23.66 -0.87 -13.93
N ALA A 186 23.33 0.28 -14.54
CA ALA A 186 23.05 1.52 -13.83
C ALA A 186 21.81 1.40 -12.93
N ALA A 187 20.74 0.76 -13.41
CA ALA A 187 19.53 0.47 -12.64
C ALA A 187 19.84 -0.40 -11.41
N ARG A 188 20.61 -1.48 -11.60
CA ARG A 188 21.12 -2.29 -10.47
C ARG A 188 21.98 -1.44 -9.54
N GLY A 189 22.76 -0.50 -10.07
CA GLY A 189 23.53 0.47 -9.29
C GLY A 189 22.68 1.25 -8.28
N LEU A 190 21.41 1.56 -8.60
CA LEU A 190 20.49 2.23 -7.68
C LEU A 190 20.22 1.41 -6.41
N LEU A 191 20.21 0.07 -6.53
CA LEU A 191 19.99 -0.85 -5.40
C LEU A 191 21.13 -0.79 -4.37
N ASP A 192 22.33 -0.38 -4.81
CA ASP A 192 23.53 -0.27 -3.98
C ASP A 192 23.75 1.16 -3.44
N ILE A 193 22.88 2.12 -3.77
CA ILE A 193 23.05 3.50 -3.32
C ILE A 193 22.87 3.61 -1.80
N ALA A 194 23.67 4.51 -1.22
CA ALA A 194 23.65 4.87 0.18
C ALA A 194 22.22 5.00 0.75
N GLY A 195 21.99 4.29 1.86
CA GLY A 195 20.78 4.45 2.64
C GLY A 195 19.54 3.71 2.14
N LEU A 196 19.49 3.23 0.88
CA LEU A 196 18.29 2.58 0.34
C LEU A 196 17.90 1.33 1.12
N ARG A 197 18.86 0.43 1.38
CA ARG A 197 18.61 -0.79 2.16
C ARG A 197 18.02 -0.49 3.54
N GLY A 198 18.60 0.49 4.24
CA GLY A 198 18.10 0.94 5.53
C GLY A 198 16.72 1.60 5.43
N ALA A 199 16.45 2.35 4.35
CA ALA A 199 15.14 2.94 4.10
C ALA A 199 14.06 1.88 3.87
N VAL A 200 14.36 0.85 3.08
CA VAL A 200 13.47 -0.29 2.86
C VAL A 200 13.23 -1.07 4.17
N MET A 201 14.23 -1.22 5.03
CA MET A 201 14.06 -1.84 6.36
C MET A 201 13.13 -1.02 7.26
N VAL A 202 13.32 0.30 7.34
CA VAL A 202 12.42 1.18 8.11
C VAL A 202 11.01 1.10 7.54
N LEU A 203 10.86 1.15 6.21
CA LEU A 203 9.58 1.07 5.53
C LEU A 203 8.86 -0.26 5.75
N SER A 204 9.59 -1.38 5.81
CA SER A 204 9.02 -2.71 6.08
C SER A 204 8.35 -2.80 7.47
N HIS A 205 8.67 -1.87 8.36
CA HIS A 205 8.19 -1.86 9.73
C HIS A 205 7.32 -0.65 10.08
N ALA A 206 7.53 0.50 9.42
CA ALA A 206 6.81 1.75 9.64
C ALA A 206 6.02 2.24 8.41
N GLY A 207 6.10 1.58 7.26
CA GLY A 207 5.42 1.96 6.01
C GLY A 207 4.05 1.32 5.82
N HIS A 208 3.46 0.74 6.86
CA HIS A 208 2.15 0.11 6.79
C HIS A 208 1.28 0.58 7.96
N GLY A 209 -0.05 0.40 7.86
CA GLY A 209 -0.98 0.66 8.95
C GLY A 209 -0.63 -0.23 10.14
N ASN A 210 0.25 0.26 11.01
CA ASN A 210 0.57 -0.31 12.30
C ASN A 210 1.02 0.84 13.23
N LEU A 211 1.20 0.55 14.52
CA LEU A 211 1.58 1.56 15.52
C LEU A 211 2.85 2.33 15.14
N LEU A 212 3.90 1.66 14.64
CA LEU A 212 5.14 2.35 14.23
C LEU A 212 4.92 3.27 13.03
N GLY A 213 4.03 2.89 12.11
CA GLY A 213 3.65 3.74 10.99
C GLY A 213 2.87 4.97 11.44
N THR A 214 1.84 4.81 12.26
CA THR A 214 1.08 5.96 12.80
C THR A 214 1.96 6.90 13.65
N GLN A 215 2.97 6.37 14.35
CA GLN A 215 3.97 7.15 15.07
C GLN A 215 4.85 8.01 14.14
N SER A 216 5.06 7.59 12.90
CA SER A 216 5.82 8.39 11.92
C SER A 216 5.10 9.67 11.49
N SER A 217 3.79 9.76 11.75
CA SER A 217 2.93 10.88 11.39
C SER A 217 2.69 11.85 12.57
N PHE A 218 3.42 11.70 13.68
CA PHE A 218 3.44 12.74 14.71
C PHE A 218 4.17 13.98 14.20
N THR A 219 3.56 15.14 14.38
CA THR A 219 4.26 16.42 14.21
C THR A 219 5.33 16.57 15.30
N GLU A 220 6.36 17.38 15.03
CA GLU A 220 7.39 17.68 16.06
C GLU A 220 6.80 18.38 17.30
N GLY A 221 5.65 19.05 17.15
CA GLY A 221 4.88 19.65 18.24
C GLY A 221 3.89 18.68 18.92
N GLY A 222 3.89 17.39 18.60
CA GLY A 222 3.02 16.36 19.20
C GLY A 222 1.57 16.35 18.74
N GLY A 223 1.18 17.24 17.81
CA GLY A 223 -0.09 17.16 17.08
C GLY A 223 -0.20 15.86 16.29
N ILE A 224 -1.40 15.30 16.24
CA ILE A 224 -1.68 13.94 15.76
C ILE A 224 -1.67 13.87 14.24
N GLY A 225 -0.93 12.90 13.70
CA GLY A 225 -1.35 11.96 12.65
C GLY A 225 -1.63 12.44 11.23
N HIS A 226 -1.44 13.71 10.93
CA HIS A 226 -1.81 14.26 9.63
C HIS A 226 -0.69 14.13 8.58
N ASP A 227 0.56 14.47 8.93
CA ASP A 227 1.64 14.60 7.94
C ASP A 227 2.91 13.89 8.40
N LEU A 228 3.77 13.47 7.46
CA LEU A 228 4.99 12.72 7.78
C LEU A 228 6.08 13.63 8.36
N ARG A 229 6.90 13.08 9.25
CA ARG A 229 8.17 13.73 9.59
C ARG A 229 9.08 13.82 8.34
N PRO A 230 9.89 14.89 8.20
CA PRO A 230 10.75 15.07 7.03
C PRO A 230 11.69 13.89 6.75
N ASP A 231 12.16 13.21 7.80
CA ASP A 231 12.98 12.00 7.65
C ASP A 231 12.21 10.83 7.05
N HIS A 232 10.94 10.64 7.39
CA HIS A 232 10.09 9.58 6.82
C HIS A 232 9.65 9.93 5.40
N GLU A 233 9.31 11.19 5.14
CA GLU A 233 9.08 11.71 3.79
C GLU A 233 10.29 11.40 2.89
N ALA A 234 11.50 11.69 3.37
CA ALA A 234 12.74 11.39 2.65
C ALA A 234 12.97 9.90 2.40
N LEU A 235 12.79 9.06 3.42
CA LEU A 235 12.92 7.60 3.28
C LEU A 235 11.93 7.04 2.26
N TYR A 236 10.67 7.49 2.31
CA TYR A 236 9.61 6.94 1.48
C TYR A 236 9.77 7.38 0.03
N MET A 237 10.11 8.65 -0.21
CA MET A 237 10.32 9.16 -1.56
C MET A 237 11.61 8.61 -2.21
N GLN A 238 12.66 8.32 -1.42
CA GLN A 238 13.82 7.59 -1.93
C GLN A 238 13.41 6.22 -2.48
N VAL A 239 12.65 5.46 -1.68
CA VAL A 239 12.22 4.10 -2.03
C VAL A 239 11.25 4.11 -3.22
N ALA A 240 10.30 5.04 -3.24
CA ALA A 240 9.35 5.23 -4.33
C ALA A 240 10.04 5.59 -5.66
N ALA A 241 10.99 6.52 -5.63
CA ALA A 241 11.73 6.97 -6.83
C ALA A 241 12.56 5.84 -7.44
N VAL A 242 13.23 5.04 -6.61
CA VAL A 242 13.94 3.85 -7.08
C VAL A 242 12.95 2.83 -7.65
N GLY A 243 11.86 2.53 -6.96
CA GLY A 243 10.84 1.57 -7.41
C GLY A 243 10.24 1.88 -8.78
N VAL A 244 9.82 3.13 -9.01
CA VAL A 244 9.25 3.54 -10.32
C VAL A 244 10.30 3.49 -11.44
N THR A 245 11.56 3.81 -11.13
CA THR A 245 12.67 3.75 -12.11
C THR A 245 12.98 2.32 -12.51
N LEU A 246 13.08 1.40 -11.54
CA LEU A 246 13.30 -0.02 -11.81
C LEU A 246 12.13 -0.62 -12.60
N THR A 247 10.89 -0.19 -12.31
CA THR A 247 9.72 -0.60 -13.08
C THR A 247 9.82 -0.16 -14.53
N LEU A 248 10.11 1.12 -14.80
CA LEU A 248 10.28 1.63 -16.16
C LEU A 248 11.33 0.84 -16.96
N ILE A 249 12.52 0.65 -16.37
CA ILE A 249 13.64 -0.02 -17.03
C ILE A 249 13.34 -1.51 -17.26
N GLY A 250 12.70 -2.17 -16.30
CA GLY A 250 12.30 -3.57 -16.46
C GLY A 250 11.23 -3.75 -17.54
N VAL A 251 10.21 -2.89 -17.56
CA VAL A 251 9.15 -2.91 -18.58
C VAL A 251 9.71 -2.61 -19.97
N SER A 252 10.59 -1.61 -20.11
CA SER A 252 11.17 -1.25 -21.41
C SER A 252 12.01 -2.36 -22.04
N ARG A 253 12.49 -3.31 -21.24
CA ARG A 253 13.16 -4.53 -21.70
C ARG A 253 12.21 -5.70 -21.96
N ALA A 254 11.12 -5.77 -21.20
CA ALA A 254 10.13 -6.84 -21.33
C ALA A 254 9.23 -6.68 -22.56
N VAL A 255 8.94 -5.44 -22.94
CA VAL A 255 8.12 -5.07 -24.10
C VAL A 255 8.76 -3.90 -24.85
N PRO A 256 9.97 -4.05 -25.42
CA PRO A 256 10.62 -2.98 -26.18
C PRO A 256 9.79 -2.52 -27.39
N GLU A 257 8.96 -3.40 -27.94
CA GLU A 257 8.01 -3.12 -29.01
C GLU A 257 6.93 -2.09 -28.63
N SER A 258 6.63 -1.95 -27.33
CA SER A 258 5.63 -1.02 -26.81
C SER A 258 6.23 0.35 -26.44
N TRP A 259 7.52 0.57 -26.71
CA TRP A 259 8.15 1.86 -26.48
C TRP A 259 7.68 2.89 -27.52
N PRO A 260 7.26 4.11 -27.12
CA PRO A 260 6.82 5.14 -28.05
C PRO A 260 7.92 5.55 -29.05
N ASN A 261 7.61 5.51 -30.35
CA ASN A 261 8.60 5.76 -31.41
C ASN A 261 9.15 7.21 -31.41
N GLU A 262 8.35 8.15 -30.95
CA GLU A 262 8.66 9.58 -30.86
C GLU A 262 9.58 9.94 -29.67
N VAL A 263 9.78 9.02 -28.72
CA VAL A 263 10.63 9.25 -27.54
C VAL A 263 11.94 8.48 -27.66
N PRO A 264 13.11 9.16 -27.75
CA PRO A 264 14.40 8.48 -27.79
C PRO A 264 14.68 7.71 -26.48
N GLN A 265 14.56 6.37 -26.53
CA GLN A 265 14.57 5.51 -25.35
C GLN A 265 15.80 5.73 -24.45
N HIS A 266 17.00 5.61 -25.00
CA HIS A 266 18.24 5.72 -24.22
C HIS A 266 18.35 7.07 -23.49
N SER A 267 18.11 8.17 -24.20
CA SER A 267 18.18 9.52 -23.61
C SER A 267 17.11 9.73 -22.53
N PHE A 268 15.93 9.12 -22.67
CA PHE A 268 14.87 9.20 -21.68
C PHE A 268 15.26 8.44 -20.41
N LEU A 269 15.75 7.21 -20.56
CA LEU A 269 16.17 6.36 -19.44
C LEU A 269 17.38 6.95 -18.69
N ASP A 270 18.36 7.52 -19.40
CA ASP A 270 19.50 8.22 -18.78
C ASP A 270 19.06 9.41 -17.92
N LYS A 271 18.14 10.24 -18.46
CA LYS A 271 17.58 11.37 -17.72
C LYS A 271 16.81 10.88 -16.50
N THR A 272 16.06 9.79 -16.60
CA THR A 272 15.37 9.15 -15.46
C THR A 272 16.37 8.73 -14.38
N LEU A 273 17.41 7.96 -14.74
CA LEU A 273 18.44 7.50 -13.79
C LEU A 273 19.12 8.66 -13.06
N ARG A 274 19.45 9.74 -13.79
CA ARG A 274 20.03 10.96 -13.21
C ARG A 274 19.07 11.62 -12.21
N LEU A 275 17.82 11.85 -12.59
CA LEU A 275 16.81 12.48 -11.72
C LEU A 275 16.54 11.62 -10.47
N THR A 276 16.49 10.30 -10.61
CA THR A 276 16.36 9.38 -9.47
C THR A 276 17.57 9.47 -8.54
N THR A 277 18.77 9.59 -9.09
CA THR A 277 19.99 9.80 -8.29
C THR A 277 19.94 11.13 -7.51
N GLU A 278 19.40 12.19 -8.10
CA GLU A 278 19.19 13.47 -7.43
C GLU A 278 18.21 13.34 -6.24
N VAL A 279 17.08 12.64 -6.43
CA VAL A 279 16.13 12.33 -5.33
C VAL A 279 16.82 11.58 -4.20
N VAL A 280 17.58 10.53 -4.54
CA VAL A 280 18.27 9.71 -3.54
C VAL A 280 19.30 10.54 -2.77
N HIS A 281 20.05 11.41 -3.45
CA HIS A 281 21.02 12.28 -2.80
C HIS A 281 20.34 13.26 -1.84
N ALA A 282 19.25 13.92 -2.28
CA ALA A 282 18.48 14.84 -1.45
C ALA A 282 17.87 14.14 -0.23
N ALA A 283 17.32 12.94 -0.41
CA ALA A 283 16.77 12.15 0.68
C ALA A 283 17.85 11.76 1.70
N THR A 284 19.00 11.29 1.21
CA THR A 284 20.14 10.86 2.05
C THR A 284 20.64 11.97 2.94
N VAL A 285 20.59 13.24 2.52
CA VAL A 285 20.96 14.38 3.37
C VAL A 285 20.03 14.49 4.59
N ILE A 286 18.73 14.22 4.43
CA ILE A 286 17.71 14.37 5.47
C ILE A 286 17.73 13.19 6.45
N HIS A 287 17.50 11.96 5.97
CA HIS A 287 17.45 10.78 6.85
C HIS A 287 18.84 10.28 7.24
N GLY A 288 19.87 10.63 6.45
CA GLY A 288 21.27 10.42 6.78
C GLY A 288 21.76 8.96 6.75
N LEU A 289 20.95 8.01 6.29
CA LEU A 289 21.39 6.62 6.16
C LEU A 289 22.48 6.55 5.08
N ARG A 290 23.61 5.92 5.38
CA ARG A 290 24.76 5.81 4.47
C ARG A 290 24.85 4.41 3.87
N THR A 291 25.74 4.22 2.90
CA THR A 291 26.05 2.89 2.38
C THR A 291 26.47 1.96 3.53
N PRO A 292 25.88 0.75 3.62
CA PRO A 292 26.27 -0.20 4.64
C PRO A 292 27.78 -0.47 4.59
N LYS A 293 28.40 -0.70 5.75
CA LYS A 293 29.71 -1.40 5.75
C LYS A 293 29.43 -2.83 5.32
N VAL A 294 30.13 -3.31 4.29
CA VAL A 294 30.10 -4.66 3.66
C VAL A 294 29.07 -5.62 4.28
N PRO A 295 28.06 -6.10 3.51
CA PRO A 295 27.01 -6.96 4.03
C PRO A 295 27.60 -8.12 4.83
N ARG A 296 27.05 -8.42 6.02
CA ARG A 296 27.28 -9.75 6.62
C ARG A 296 26.71 -10.76 5.64
N THR A 297 27.57 -11.62 5.09
CA THR A 297 27.21 -12.86 4.40
C THR A 297 26.54 -13.79 5.40
N VAL A 298 25.31 -13.48 5.78
CA VAL A 298 24.45 -14.45 6.45
C VAL A 298 23.78 -15.22 5.33
N ALA A 299 24.39 -16.33 4.94
CA ALA A 299 23.73 -17.34 4.11
C ALA A 299 22.49 -17.83 4.86
N ARG A 300 21.36 -17.11 4.73
CA ARG A 300 20.06 -17.66 5.09
C ARG A 300 19.89 -18.87 4.18
N ARG A 301 19.81 -20.07 4.77
CA ARG A 301 19.41 -21.28 4.03
C ARG A 301 18.08 -20.95 3.36
N ARG A 302 18.11 -20.72 2.04
CA ARG A 302 16.91 -20.62 1.21
C ARG A 302 16.16 -21.93 1.43
N SER A 303 15.02 -21.86 2.11
CA SER A 303 14.09 -22.98 2.16
C SER A 303 13.46 -23.08 0.78
N SER A 304 14.14 -23.76 -0.14
CA SER A 304 13.69 -24.01 -1.51
C SER A 304 12.62 -25.10 -1.60
N ARG A 305 11.84 -25.34 -0.52
CA ARG A 305 10.70 -26.26 -0.64
C ARG A 305 9.74 -25.65 -1.66
N PRO A 306 9.52 -26.30 -2.82
CA PRO A 306 8.51 -25.85 -3.76
C PRO A 306 7.21 -25.77 -2.98
N ARG A 307 6.56 -24.61 -3.00
CA ARG A 307 5.21 -24.51 -2.46
C ARG A 307 4.37 -25.48 -3.29
N PRO A 308 3.67 -26.45 -2.69
CA PRO A 308 2.84 -27.36 -3.46
C PRO A 308 1.82 -26.51 -4.23
N THR A 309 1.81 -26.63 -5.56
CA THR A 309 0.86 -25.90 -6.40
C THR A 309 -0.54 -26.34 -5.97
N PRO A 310 -1.35 -25.45 -5.37
CA PRO A 310 -2.71 -25.81 -4.98
C PRO A 310 -3.50 -26.20 -6.24
N LEU A 311 -4.38 -27.19 -6.13
CA LEU A 311 -5.26 -27.58 -7.24
C LEU A 311 -6.01 -26.34 -7.75
N LEU A 312 -6.03 -26.17 -9.08
CA LEU A 312 -6.70 -25.05 -9.71
C LEU A 312 -8.21 -25.22 -9.64
N ARG A 313 -8.93 -24.21 -9.13
CA ARG A 313 -10.40 -24.22 -9.12
C ARG A 313 -10.91 -23.90 -10.53
N PRO A 314 -11.94 -24.61 -11.03
CA PRO A 314 -12.52 -24.31 -12.34
C PRO A 314 -12.96 -22.84 -12.47
N ALA A 315 -13.50 -22.25 -11.41
CA ALA A 315 -13.93 -20.85 -11.39
C ALA A 315 -12.80 -19.82 -11.58
N ALA A 316 -11.52 -20.21 -11.43
CA ALA A 316 -10.38 -19.35 -11.73
C ALA A 316 -10.14 -19.17 -13.24
N LEU A 317 -10.79 -20.00 -14.06
CA LEU A 317 -10.78 -19.93 -15.52
C LEU A 317 -12.06 -19.25 -15.98
N LEU A 318 -11.95 -18.36 -16.96
CA LEU A 318 -13.10 -17.71 -17.60
C LEU A 318 -13.30 -18.27 -19.00
N SER A 319 -14.54 -18.58 -19.36
CA SER A 319 -14.94 -18.75 -20.77
C SER A 319 -15.14 -17.38 -21.41
N PRO A 320 -14.94 -17.24 -22.74
CA PRO A 320 -15.39 -16.04 -23.46
C PRO A 320 -16.86 -15.70 -23.23
N ASP A 321 -17.71 -16.70 -22.97
CA ASP A 321 -19.13 -16.51 -22.68
C ASP A 321 -19.40 -15.98 -21.25
N ASP A 322 -18.40 -16.03 -20.35
CA ASP A 322 -18.51 -15.57 -18.96
C ASP A 322 -18.22 -14.08 -18.79
N TYR A 323 -17.82 -13.38 -19.86
CA TYR A 323 -17.53 -11.94 -19.79
C TYR A 323 -18.79 -11.15 -19.46
N LEU A 324 -18.77 -10.51 -18.29
CA LEU A 324 -19.82 -9.61 -17.86
C LEU A 324 -19.55 -8.18 -18.38
N PRO A 325 -20.58 -7.48 -18.86
CA PRO A 325 -20.42 -6.13 -19.40
C PRO A 325 -20.07 -5.13 -18.29
N ASP A 326 -19.36 -4.06 -18.66
CA ASP A 326 -19.02 -2.96 -17.76
C ASP A 326 -20.18 -1.96 -17.68
N VAL A 327 -21.22 -2.32 -16.91
CA VAL A 327 -22.45 -1.53 -16.74
C VAL A 327 -22.71 -1.09 -15.30
N ASN A 328 -21.83 -1.47 -14.37
CA ASN A 328 -21.96 -1.14 -12.96
C ASN A 328 -21.64 0.34 -12.72
N SER A 329 -22.41 0.99 -11.85
CA SER A 329 -22.10 2.32 -11.33
C SER A 329 -21.96 2.24 -9.81
N ALA A 330 -21.03 3.02 -9.27
CA ALA A 330 -20.84 3.19 -7.83
C ALA A 330 -21.52 4.47 -7.29
N ASP A 331 -22.34 5.17 -8.09
CA ASP A 331 -22.92 6.48 -7.72
C ASP A 331 -23.71 6.44 -6.40
N GLU A 332 -24.54 5.42 -6.19
CA GLU A 332 -25.32 5.27 -4.95
C GLU A 332 -24.42 4.99 -3.74
N VAL A 333 -23.32 4.27 -3.95
CA VAL A 333 -22.29 4.01 -2.93
C VAL A 333 -21.57 5.31 -2.56
N ILE A 334 -21.22 6.12 -3.57
CA ILE A 334 -20.57 7.42 -3.40
C ILE A 334 -21.46 8.36 -2.58
N ASP A 335 -22.75 8.45 -2.91
CA ASP A 335 -23.69 9.31 -2.20
C ASP A 335 -23.88 8.85 -0.73
N ALA A 336 -23.93 7.54 -0.49
CA ALA A 336 -23.95 7.00 0.87
C ALA A 336 -22.65 7.32 1.63
N ALA A 337 -21.49 7.15 1.00
CA ALA A 337 -20.18 7.41 1.60
C ALA A 337 -19.98 8.89 1.94
N LYS A 338 -20.50 9.81 1.11
CA LYS A 338 -20.50 11.26 1.40
C LYS A 338 -21.29 11.59 2.66
N ARG A 339 -22.51 11.03 2.81
CA ARG A 339 -23.31 11.20 4.03
C ARG A 339 -22.60 10.66 5.27
N TYR A 340 -22.00 9.47 5.14
CA TYR A 340 -21.18 8.89 6.20
C TYR A 340 -20.02 9.81 6.58
N TYR A 341 -19.29 10.33 5.60
CA TYR A 341 -18.13 11.19 5.82
C TYR A 341 -18.47 12.53 6.47
N GLU A 342 -19.60 13.14 6.09
CA GLU A 342 -20.13 14.33 6.77
C GLU A 342 -20.43 14.05 8.24
N ALA A 343 -21.08 12.91 8.54
CA ALA A 343 -21.35 12.50 9.91
C ALA A 343 -20.05 12.21 10.69
N ALA A 344 -19.10 11.48 10.11
CA ALA A 344 -17.81 11.18 10.74
C ALA A 344 -17.06 12.45 11.17
N ARG A 345 -17.23 13.56 10.44
CA ARG A 345 -16.59 14.85 10.74
C ARG A 345 -17.43 15.79 11.60
N SER A 346 -18.69 15.45 11.90
CA SER A 346 -19.60 16.32 12.63
C SER A 346 -19.29 16.41 14.13
N TRP A 347 -18.48 15.49 14.65
CA TRP A 347 -18.11 15.42 16.05
C TRP A 347 -16.62 15.13 16.20
N ILE A 348 -15.95 15.85 17.10
CA ILE A 348 -14.51 15.73 17.34
C ILE A 348 -14.29 15.49 18.83
N ALA A 349 -13.75 14.33 19.19
CA ALA A 349 -13.22 14.10 20.53
C ALA A 349 -12.01 14.99 20.77
N ASP A 350 -11.92 15.65 21.93
CA ASP A 350 -10.68 16.27 22.38
C ASP A 350 -9.72 15.17 22.88
N PRO A 351 -8.61 14.90 22.17
CA PRO A 351 -7.68 13.85 22.55
C PRO A 351 -6.81 14.22 23.77
N TRP A 352 -6.84 15.48 24.23
CA TRP A 352 -5.97 16.03 25.28
C TRP A 352 -6.72 16.55 26.50
N HIS A 353 -7.98 16.16 26.68
CA HIS A 353 -8.82 16.63 27.78
C HIS A 353 -8.11 16.50 29.14
N GLU A 354 -7.92 17.62 29.86
CA GLU A 354 -6.96 17.79 30.97
C GLU A 354 -7.15 16.84 32.17
N ASP A 355 -8.33 16.22 32.28
CA ASP A 355 -8.73 15.40 33.42
C ASP A 355 -8.66 13.87 33.18
N GLN A 356 -8.23 13.41 32.00
CA GLN A 356 -8.11 11.97 31.71
C GLN A 356 -6.77 11.59 31.09
N PRO A 357 -6.06 10.56 31.60
CA PRO A 357 -4.87 10.04 30.94
C PRO A 357 -5.29 9.35 29.63
N ALA A 358 -5.26 10.07 28.52
CA ALA A 358 -5.56 9.52 27.21
C ALA A 358 -4.45 8.53 26.79
N ASN A 359 -4.85 7.30 26.45
CA ASN A 359 -3.93 6.28 25.95
C ASN A 359 -3.45 6.67 24.54
N MET A 360 -2.13 6.74 24.35
CA MET A 360 -1.45 6.98 23.07
C MET A 360 -2.04 6.16 21.92
N ALA A 361 -2.40 4.90 22.16
CA ALA A 361 -2.99 4.05 21.14
C ALA A 361 -4.35 4.58 20.68
N SER A 362 -5.24 4.98 21.59
CA SER A 362 -6.56 5.53 21.25
C SER A 362 -6.44 6.84 20.47
N ILE A 363 -5.50 7.70 20.86
CA ILE A 363 -5.20 8.96 20.17
C ILE A 363 -4.72 8.69 18.73
N LEU A 364 -3.75 7.80 18.57
CA LEU A 364 -3.19 7.44 17.27
C LEU A 364 -4.20 6.74 16.37
N THR A 365 -5.01 5.84 16.93
CA THR A 365 -6.09 5.16 16.22
C THR A 365 -7.13 6.16 15.75
N TYR A 366 -7.58 7.07 16.61
CA TYR A 366 -8.57 8.09 16.27
C TYR A 366 -8.09 9.02 15.16
N GLY A 367 -6.93 9.66 15.34
CA GLY A 367 -6.39 10.58 14.34
C GLY A 367 -5.94 9.89 13.06
N GLY A 368 -5.38 8.68 13.16
CA GLY A 368 -5.02 7.86 12.01
C GLY A 368 -6.24 7.46 11.17
N ALA A 369 -7.35 7.11 11.80
CA ALA A 369 -8.60 6.77 11.11
C ALA A 369 -9.18 7.98 10.36
N HIS A 370 -9.22 9.15 11.00
CA HIS A 370 -9.64 10.39 10.32
C HIS A 370 -8.72 10.74 9.16
N SER A 371 -7.40 10.61 9.33
CA SER A 371 -6.40 10.89 8.30
C SER A 371 -6.54 9.95 7.09
N ALA A 372 -6.75 8.66 7.31
CA ALA A 372 -6.96 7.69 6.24
C ALA A 372 -8.33 7.84 5.57
N LEU A 373 -9.40 8.11 6.33
CA LEU A 373 -10.73 8.40 5.77
C LEU A 373 -10.71 9.67 4.92
N GLN A 374 -10.01 10.72 5.38
CA GLN A 374 -9.77 11.92 4.58
C GLN A 374 -9.06 11.59 3.27
N ALA A 375 -8.04 10.73 3.31
CA ALA A 375 -7.32 10.31 2.11
C ALA A 375 -8.26 9.62 1.11
N VAL A 376 -9.12 8.71 1.56
CA VAL A 376 -10.15 8.07 0.70
C VAL A 376 -11.07 9.12 0.09
N MET A 377 -11.72 9.92 0.94
CA MET A 377 -12.78 10.84 0.50
C MET A 377 -12.27 12.03 -0.32
N SER A 378 -10.96 12.32 -0.27
CA SER A 378 -10.35 13.37 -1.11
C SER A 378 -9.85 12.86 -2.46
N THR A 379 -9.78 11.54 -2.68
CA THR A 379 -9.08 10.96 -3.84
C THR A 379 -9.91 9.95 -4.63
N TYR A 380 -11.00 9.39 -4.07
CA TYR A 380 -11.76 8.33 -4.71
C TYR A 380 -12.34 8.69 -6.09
N ASP A 381 -12.73 9.96 -6.30
CA ASP A 381 -13.32 10.47 -7.56
C ASP A 381 -12.39 11.40 -8.34
N GLN A 382 -11.16 11.61 -7.85
CA GLN A 382 -10.22 12.52 -8.49
C GLN A 382 -9.40 11.76 -9.55
N PRO A 383 -9.40 12.21 -10.82
CA PRO A 383 -8.73 11.53 -11.92
C PRO A 383 -7.27 11.19 -11.58
N GLY A 384 -6.89 9.93 -11.76
CA GLY A 384 -5.53 9.47 -11.53
C GLY A 384 -5.13 9.30 -10.06
N SER A 385 -5.99 9.61 -9.07
CA SER A 385 -5.62 9.52 -7.65
C SER A 385 -6.34 8.41 -6.87
N ALA A 386 -7.32 7.75 -7.46
CA ALA A 386 -8.15 6.72 -6.80
C ALA A 386 -7.34 5.55 -6.20
N VAL A 387 -6.11 5.30 -6.67
CA VAL A 387 -5.20 4.33 -6.04
C VAL A 387 -4.93 4.66 -4.56
N ILE A 388 -4.85 5.94 -4.19
CA ILE A 388 -4.69 6.38 -2.79
C ILE A 388 -5.85 5.86 -1.93
N ALA A 389 -7.08 5.98 -2.44
CA ALA A 389 -8.28 5.52 -1.75
C ALA A 389 -8.22 4.01 -1.48
N VAL A 390 -7.81 3.19 -2.46
CA VAL A 390 -7.70 1.72 -2.28
C VAL A 390 -6.71 1.36 -1.18
N PHE A 391 -5.53 1.99 -1.17
CA PHE A 391 -4.51 1.77 -0.13
C PHE A 391 -5.02 2.19 1.26
N ALA A 392 -5.64 3.36 1.35
CA ALA A 392 -6.18 3.89 2.59
C ALA A 392 -7.33 3.02 3.14
N ALA A 393 -8.25 2.57 2.27
CA ALA A 393 -9.34 1.67 2.65
C ALA A 393 -8.84 0.33 3.19
N ARG A 394 -7.87 -0.29 2.52
CA ARG A 394 -7.22 -1.52 3.01
C ARG A 394 -6.60 -1.32 4.39
N MET A 395 -5.91 -0.20 4.61
CA MET A 395 -5.29 0.11 5.90
C MET A 395 -6.32 0.34 7.00
N LEU A 396 -7.42 1.06 6.70
CA LEU A 396 -8.54 1.23 7.64
C LEU A 396 -9.12 -0.12 8.05
N LEU A 397 -9.35 -1.02 7.09
CA LEU A 397 -9.87 -2.36 7.35
C LEU A 397 -8.93 -3.18 8.26
N GLU A 398 -7.64 -3.18 7.97
CA GLU A 398 -6.66 -3.90 8.80
C GLU A 398 -6.58 -3.36 10.24
N GLU A 399 -6.57 -2.04 10.39
CA GLU A 399 -6.49 -1.42 11.72
C GLU A 399 -7.79 -1.62 12.50
N ALA A 400 -8.94 -1.55 11.84
CA ALA A 400 -10.23 -1.88 12.44
C ALA A 400 -10.26 -3.32 12.94
N ALA A 401 -9.76 -4.28 12.17
CA ALA A 401 -9.68 -5.68 12.57
C ALA A 401 -8.79 -5.89 13.80
N ARG A 402 -7.60 -5.26 13.83
CA ARG A 402 -6.71 -5.31 15.00
C ARG A 402 -7.37 -4.68 16.22
N PHE A 403 -8.02 -3.53 16.05
CA PHE A 403 -8.64 -2.79 17.12
C PHE A 403 -9.83 -3.54 17.71
N LYS A 404 -10.73 -4.05 16.86
CA LYS A 404 -11.85 -4.93 17.24
C LYS A 404 -11.34 -6.16 17.98
N TRP A 405 -10.32 -6.85 17.47
CA TRP A 405 -9.73 -7.98 18.17
C TRP A 405 -9.20 -7.61 19.56
N MET A 406 -8.56 -6.44 19.74
CA MET A 406 -8.05 -6.04 21.06
C MET A 406 -9.15 -5.87 22.10
N ILE A 407 -10.31 -5.33 21.70
CA ILE A 407 -11.41 -4.98 22.61
C ILE A 407 -12.48 -6.07 22.77
N GLU A 408 -12.53 -7.07 21.88
CA GLU A 408 -13.50 -8.18 21.91
C GLU A 408 -13.19 -9.25 22.98
N GLY A 409 -12.56 -8.88 24.11
CA GLY A 409 -12.35 -9.79 25.23
C GLY A 409 -13.61 -9.90 26.08
N ARG A 410 -13.93 -11.10 26.57
CA ARG A 410 -15.10 -11.34 27.43
C ARG A 410 -14.91 -10.83 28.86
N THR A 411 -13.65 -10.64 29.26
CA THR A 411 -13.26 -10.13 30.59
C THR A 411 -12.21 -9.03 30.44
N GLU A 412 -12.07 -8.19 31.46
CA GLU A 412 -11.04 -7.14 31.49
C GLU A 412 -9.62 -7.73 31.37
N ASP A 413 -9.37 -8.89 31.99
CA ASP A 413 -8.07 -9.58 31.93
C ASP A 413 -7.76 -10.07 30.50
N GLU A 414 -8.76 -10.55 29.77
CA GLU A 414 -8.59 -10.93 28.36
C GLU A 414 -8.23 -9.72 27.49
N ILE A 415 -8.94 -8.60 27.68
CA ILE A 415 -8.67 -7.35 26.98
C ILE A 415 -7.24 -6.89 27.28
N ARG A 416 -6.86 -6.83 28.57
CA ARG A 416 -5.51 -6.44 29.01
C ARG A 416 -4.43 -7.35 28.42
N LEU A 417 -4.68 -8.65 28.32
CA LEU A 417 -3.76 -9.60 27.69
C LEU A 417 -3.60 -9.35 26.18
N ARG A 418 -4.69 -9.03 25.45
CA ARG A 418 -4.62 -8.71 24.02
C ARG A 418 -3.89 -7.39 23.76
N PHE A 419 -4.15 -6.36 24.56
CA PHE A 419 -3.38 -5.11 24.53
C PHE A 419 -1.89 -5.36 24.79
N LYS A 420 -1.55 -6.20 25.78
CA LYS A 420 -0.16 -6.60 26.04
C LYS A 420 0.47 -7.27 24.81
N GLN A 421 -0.21 -8.23 24.19
CA GLN A 421 0.26 -8.90 22.97
C GLN A 421 0.50 -7.91 21.83
N PHE A 422 -0.42 -6.98 21.61
CA PHE A 422 -0.28 -5.94 20.60
C PHE A 422 1.00 -5.12 20.80
N PHE A 423 1.19 -4.52 21.98
CA PHE A 423 2.37 -3.70 22.25
C PHE A 423 3.68 -4.50 22.28
N GLU A 424 3.67 -5.76 22.70
CA GLU A 424 4.84 -6.64 22.59
C GLU A 424 5.26 -6.87 21.15
N ASP A 425 4.31 -7.12 20.24
CA ASP A 425 4.59 -7.31 18.82
C ASP A 425 5.17 -6.03 18.18
N GLN A 426 4.69 -4.85 18.57
CA GLN A 426 5.28 -3.57 18.13
C GLN A 426 6.70 -3.36 18.65
N ARG A 427 6.96 -3.70 19.92
CA ARG A 427 8.32 -3.64 20.50
C ARG A 427 9.28 -4.61 19.80
N VAL A 428 8.82 -5.81 19.45
CA VAL A 428 9.61 -6.79 18.71
C VAL A 428 9.95 -6.28 17.32
N ARG A 429 8.97 -5.70 16.61
CA ARG A 429 9.20 -5.06 15.30
C ARG A 429 10.24 -3.94 15.41
N ARG A 430 10.08 -3.03 16.37
CA ARG A 430 11.04 -1.94 16.61
C ARG A 430 12.44 -2.47 16.90
N LYS A 431 12.56 -3.46 17.78
CA LYS A 431 13.85 -4.08 18.10
C LYS A 431 14.49 -4.70 16.85
N LYS A 432 13.71 -5.42 16.04
CA LYS A 432 14.19 -6.02 14.79
C LYS A 432 14.75 -4.96 13.84
N VAL A 433 14.05 -3.85 13.63
CA VAL A 433 14.55 -2.72 12.81
C VAL A 433 15.88 -2.20 13.34
N LEU A 434 15.97 -1.94 14.64
CA LEU A 434 17.19 -1.41 15.24
C LEU A 434 18.36 -2.38 15.09
N ASP A 435 18.12 -3.67 15.30
CA ASP A 435 19.15 -4.71 15.20
C ASP A 435 19.60 -4.91 13.74
N GLU A 436 18.68 -4.86 12.77
CA GLU A 436 18.98 -4.93 11.33
C GLU A 436 19.76 -3.69 10.85
N LEU A 437 19.30 -2.48 11.17
CA LEU A 437 20.01 -1.23 10.85
C LEU A 437 21.41 -1.19 11.48
N SER A 438 21.54 -1.62 12.74
CA SER A 438 22.84 -1.69 13.43
C SER A 438 23.75 -2.72 12.77
N GLY A 439 23.20 -3.87 12.35
CA GLY A 439 23.90 -4.91 11.61
C GLY A 439 24.45 -4.41 10.26
N ASP A 440 23.75 -3.47 9.63
CA ASP A 440 24.15 -2.80 8.38
C ASP A 440 25.10 -1.61 8.60
N GLY A 441 25.58 -1.41 9.83
CA GLY A 441 26.57 -0.38 10.15
C GLY A 441 25.99 1.02 10.39
N VAL A 442 24.66 1.15 10.52
CA VAL A 442 24.04 2.39 10.98
C VAL A 442 24.30 2.54 12.48
N ALA A 443 24.81 3.70 12.91
CA ALA A 443 25.00 3.97 14.33
C ALA A 443 23.67 3.85 15.10
N ARG A 444 23.65 3.11 16.20
CA ARG A 444 22.41 2.81 16.93
C ARG A 444 21.63 4.06 17.35
N ALA A 445 22.32 5.10 17.82
CA ALA A 445 21.69 6.38 18.15
C ALA A 445 20.93 7.02 16.97
N LYS A 446 21.39 6.79 15.74
CA LYS A 446 20.73 7.28 14.53
C LYS A 446 19.50 6.44 14.18
N ALA A 447 19.62 5.12 14.27
CA ALA A 447 18.48 4.21 14.08
C ALA A 447 17.38 4.47 15.13
N GLU A 448 17.77 4.72 16.37
CA GLU A 448 16.86 5.07 17.46
C GLU A 448 16.18 6.42 17.22
N ARG A 449 16.89 7.43 16.66
CA ARG A 449 16.30 8.71 16.28
C ARG A 449 15.17 8.56 15.25
N LEU A 450 15.35 7.72 14.23
CA LEU A 450 14.31 7.49 13.21
C LEU A 450 13.03 6.90 13.82
N LEU A 451 13.15 6.09 14.88
CA LEU A 451 12.02 5.46 15.56
C LEU A 451 11.61 6.18 16.85
N ALA A 452 12.21 7.32 17.15
CA ALA A 452 11.90 8.09 18.35
C ALA A 452 10.58 8.84 18.16
N LEU A 453 9.81 8.91 19.23
CA LEU A 453 8.67 9.83 19.31
C LEU A 453 9.17 11.25 19.57
N PRO A 454 8.40 12.29 19.22
CA PRO A 454 8.70 13.66 19.65
C PRO A 454 8.85 13.75 21.17
N SER A 455 9.74 14.62 21.65
CA SER A 455 10.10 14.71 23.07
C SER A 455 8.95 15.13 23.99
N ASN A 456 7.89 15.73 23.43
CA ASN A 456 6.70 16.16 24.14
C ASN A 456 5.58 15.10 24.15
N VAL A 457 5.76 13.98 23.44
CA VAL A 457 4.81 12.87 23.39
C VAL A 457 5.17 11.86 24.50
N THR A 458 4.37 11.84 25.57
CA THR A 458 4.59 10.96 26.73
C THR A 458 3.78 9.68 26.60
N VAL A 459 4.44 8.52 26.51
CA VAL A 459 3.76 7.22 26.40
C VAL A 459 3.37 6.72 27.79
N ILE A 460 2.08 6.74 28.10
CA ILE A 460 1.52 6.10 29.30
C ILE A 460 1.18 4.64 28.97
N THR A 461 2.21 3.84 28.74
CA THR A 461 2.11 2.38 28.80
C THR A 461 3.38 1.90 29.45
N PRO A 462 3.33 0.94 30.40
CA PRO A 462 4.51 0.54 31.12
C PRO A 462 5.53 0.03 30.11
N HIS A 463 6.79 0.45 30.29
CA HIS A 463 7.94 -0.07 29.58
C HIS A 463 8.21 -1.53 30.00
N ASP A 464 7.20 -2.39 29.88
CA ASP A 464 7.33 -3.81 30.13
C ASP A 464 8.29 -4.40 29.12
N ASN A 465 9.31 -5.10 29.62
CA ASN A 465 10.23 -5.87 28.80
C ASN A 465 9.44 -6.88 27.93
N ILE A 466 9.98 -7.21 26.75
CA ILE A 466 9.41 -8.26 25.90
C ILE A 466 9.39 -9.58 26.68
N SER A 467 8.19 -10.11 26.98
CA SER A 467 8.05 -11.33 27.80
C SER A 467 8.70 -12.54 27.11
N LYS A 468 9.37 -13.41 27.89
CA LYS A 468 9.81 -14.72 27.41
C LYS A 468 8.58 -15.59 27.12
N GLY A 469 8.58 -16.28 25.99
CA GLY A 469 7.45 -17.14 25.58
C GLY A 469 6.21 -16.37 25.13
N ARG A 470 6.36 -15.12 24.66
CA ARG A 470 5.23 -14.32 24.15
C ARG A 470 4.41 -15.08 23.10
N LYS A 471 3.10 -14.86 23.12
CA LYS A 471 2.20 -15.31 22.06
C LYS A 471 2.10 -14.19 21.02
N PRO A 472 2.42 -14.42 19.74
CA PRO A 472 2.24 -13.41 18.71
C PRO A 472 0.75 -13.08 18.53
N MET A 473 0.47 -11.90 18.00
CA MET A 473 -0.87 -11.56 17.51
C MET A 473 -1.34 -12.61 16.49
N PRO A 474 -2.65 -12.91 16.42
CA PRO A 474 -3.19 -13.69 15.32
C PRO A 474 -2.94 -13.00 13.97
N SER A 475 -3.09 -13.76 12.88
CA SER A 475 -3.01 -13.18 11.54
C SER A 475 -4.20 -12.24 11.28
N ILE A 476 -4.06 -11.33 10.31
CA ILE A 476 -5.12 -10.37 9.97
C ILE A 476 -6.39 -11.09 9.55
N GLU A 477 -6.30 -12.22 8.84
CA GLU A 477 -7.46 -12.97 8.39
C GLU A 477 -8.30 -13.50 9.56
N LYS A 478 -7.63 -13.93 10.64
CA LYS A 478 -8.31 -14.34 11.88
C LYS A 478 -8.95 -13.17 12.61
N MET A 479 -8.35 -11.98 12.53
CA MET A 479 -8.92 -10.77 13.14
C MET A 479 -10.10 -10.24 12.33
N LEU A 480 -10.04 -10.33 11.00
CA LEU A 480 -11.14 -9.98 10.10
C LEU A 480 -12.34 -10.90 10.30
N ALA A 481 -12.11 -12.20 10.53
CA ALA A 481 -13.19 -13.12 10.88
C ALA A 481 -13.95 -12.67 12.15
N VAL A 482 -13.22 -12.27 13.22
CA VAL A 482 -13.83 -11.72 14.45
C VAL A 482 -14.59 -10.42 14.18
N MET A 483 -14.05 -9.57 13.30
CA MET A 483 -14.72 -8.33 12.91
C MET A 483 -15.97 -8.57 12.07
N GLY A 484 -15.99 -9.66 11.29
CA GLY A 484 -17.08 -10.08 10.42
C GLY A 484 -18.24 -10.77 11.14
N GLU A 485 -18.02 -11.36 12.32
CA GLU A 485 -19.04 -12.12 13.09
C GLU A 485 -20.43 -11.44 13.19
N PRO A 486 -20.56 -10.11 13.33
CA PRO A 486 -21.87 -9.46 13.42
C PRO A 486 -22.65 -9.36 12.09
N TYR A 487 -22.00 -9.60 10.94
CA TYR A 487 -22.62 -9.43 9.62
C TYR A 487 -23.28 -10.73 9.14
N PRO A 488 -24.31 -10.65 8.27
CA PRO A 488 -24.97 -11.83 7.70
C PRO A 488 -24.01 -12.80 7.03
N GLU A 489 -23.04 -12.31 6.25
CA GLU A 489 -21.91 -13.11 5.80
C GLU A 489 -20.62 -12.72 6.54
N PRO A 490 -20.19 -13.48 7.55
CA PRO A 490 -19.02 -13.12 8.33
C PRO A 490 -17.71 -13.21 7.52
N GLY A 491 -17.73 -13.90 6.38
CA GLY A 491 -16.55 -14.19 5.56
C GLY A 491 -16.12 -13.10 4.59
N TRP A 492 -17.02 -12.18 4.20
CA TRP A 492 -16.77 -11.26 3.09
C TRP A 492 -15.59 -10.32 3.35
N LEU A 493 -15.33 -9.94 4.61
CA LEU A 493 -14.20 -9.06 4.97
C LEU A 493 -12.83 -9.65 4.62
N ASN A 494 -12.68 -10.98 4.69
CA ASN A 494 -11.46 -11.66 4.26
C ASN A 494 -11.29 -11.60 2.75
N VAL A 495 -12.39 -11.70 2.01
CA VAL A 495 -12.39 -11.58 0.55
C VAL A 495 -12.12 -10.14 0.13
N ALA A 496 -12.78 -9.16 0.77
CA ALA A 496 -12.55 -7.73 0.57
C ALA A 496 -11.07 -7.37 0.78
N TYR A 497 -10.48 -7.83 1.88
CA TYR A 497 -9.06 -7.65 2.16
C TYR A 497 -8.17 -8.24 1.04
N SER A 498 -8.50 -9.43 0.56
CA SER A 498 -7.78 -10.10 -0.53
C SER A 498 -7.87 -9.33 -1.86
N LEU A 499 -9.05 -8.79 -2.19
CA LEU A 499 -9.30 -8.03 -3.42
C LEU A 499 -8.64 -6.64 -3.39
N LEU A 500 -8.78 -5.89 -2.30
CA LEU A 500 -8.06 -4.62 -2.11
C LEU A 500 -6.54 -4.83 -2.19
N SER A 501 -6.06 -5.97 -1.66
CA SER A 501 -4.64 -6.32 -1.69
C SER A 501 -4.09 -6.45 -3.12
N GLN A 502 -4.92 -6.81 -4.10
CA GLN A 502 -4.51 -6.94 -5.50
C GLN A 502 -3.89 -5.64 -6.05
N VAL A 503 -4.53 -4.50 -5.80
CA VAL A 503 -4.02 -3.18 -6.19
C VAL A 503 -2.79 -2.80 -5.37
N THR A 504 -2.83 -3.03 -4.05
CA THR A 504 -1.70 -2.63 -3.18
C THR A 504 -0.41 -3.40 -3.45
N HIS A 505 -0.50 -4.61 -4.00
CA HIS A 505 0.64 -5.43 -4.38
C HIS A 505 0.96 -5.38 -5.88
N SER A 506 0.29 -4.50 -6.65
CA SER A 506 0.46 -4.39 -8.11
C SER A 506 0.31 -5.71 -8.84
N THR A 507 -0.60 -6.55 -8.38
CA THR A 507 -0.90 -7.81 -9.07
C THR A 507 -1.48 -7.54 -10.46
N PRO A 508 -1.37 -8.48 -11.42
CA PRO A 508 -2.12 -8.44 -12.67
C PRO A 508 -3.60 -8.08 -12.49
N ILE A 509 -4.32 -8.71 -11.56
CA ILE A 509 -5.72 -8.35 -11.27
C ILE A 509 -5.84 -6.89 -10.82
N GLY A 510 -4.95 -6.44 -9.94
CA GLY A 510 -4.89 -5.06 -9.48
C GLY A 510 -4.67 -4.04 -10.61
N HIS A 511 -3.82 -4.35 -11.59
CA HIS A 511 -3.62 -3.50 -12.76
C HIS A 511 -4.91 -3.33 -13.57
N LEU A 512 -5.64 -4.42 -13.79
CA LEU A 512 -6.87 -4.40 -14.58
C LEU A 512 -7.99 -3.60 -13.91
N HIS A 513 -8.05 -3.59 -12.58
CA HIS A 513 -9.01 -2.78 -11.82
C HIS A 513 -8.61 -1.29 -11.69
N MET A 514 -7.45 -0.91 -12.22
CA MET A 514 -6.97 0.47 -12.32
C MET A 514 -6.96 0.96 -13.77
N ALA A 515 -7.75 0.33 -14.63
CA ALA A 515 -8.12 0.85 -15.95
C ALA A 515 -9.62 0.65 -16.20
N SER A 516 -10.22 1.53 -17.01
CA SER A 516 -11.64 1.45 -17.37
C SER A 516 -11.88 1.77 -18.84
N PHE A 517 -12.95 1.25 -19.43
CA PHE A 517 -13.38 1.67 -20.77
C PHE A 517 -14.42 2.79 -20.66
N GLN A 518 -14.10 3.97 -21.18
CA GLN A 518 -15.08 5.03 -21.36
C GLN A 518 -15.30 5.27 -22.85
N ARG A 519 -16.54 5.05 -23.32
CA ARG A 519 -16.94 5.28 -24.72
C ARG A 519 -16.02 4.60 -25.75
N GLY A 520 -15.51 3.41 -25.42
CA GLY A 520 -14.63 2.61 -26.28
C GLY A 520 -13.15 2.98 -26.23
N ILE A 521 -12.75 3.91 -25.36
CA ILE A 521 -11.35 4.28 -25.10
C ILE A 521 -10.95 3.68 -23.75
N LEU A 522 -9.79 3.00 -23.69
CA LEU A 522 -9.24 2.57 -22.42
C LEU A 522 -8.58 3.76 -21.72
N HIS A 523 -9.06 4.08 -20.54
CA HIS A 523 -8.45 5.03 -19.63
C HIS A 523 -7.65 4.27 -18.58
N ALA A 524 -6.32 4.35 -18.68
CA ALA A 524 -5.45 3.93 -17.59
C ALA A 524 -5.63 4.85 -16.38
N ASN A 525 -5.33 4.35 -15.18
CA ASN A 525 -5.38 5.09 -13.92
C ASN A 525 -6.81 5.43 -13.45
N GLU A 526 -7.80 4.71 -13.97
CA GLU A 526 -9.19 4.81 -13.56
C GLU A 526 -9.64 3.54 -12.83
N ILE A 527 -10.24 3.72 -11.67
CA ILE A 527 -10.71 2.61 -10.84
C ILE A 527 -12.01 2.03 -11.42
N SER A 528 -12.10 0.70 -11.51
CA SER A 528 -13.36 0.02 -11.87
C SER A 528 -14.45 0.25 -10.82
N ALA A 529 -15.72 0.19 -11.21
CA ALA A 529 -16.85 0.35 -10.29
C ALA A 529 -16.82 -0.65 -9.12
N GLU A 530 -16.45 -1.91 -9.37
CA GLU A 530 -16.36 -2.96 -8.34
C GLU A 530 -15.30 -2.62 -7.29
N MET A 531 -14.10 -2.23 -7.73
CA MET A 531 -13.02 -1.82 -6.82
C MET A 531 -13.34 -0.52 -6.08
N LEU A 532 -14.04 0.43 -6.72
CA LEU A 532 -14.46 1.67 -6.09
C LEU A 532 -15.52 1.41 -5.00
N GLY A 533 -16.54 0.62 -5.32
CA GLY A 533 -17.57 0.20 -4.34
C GLY A 533 -16.94 -0.50 -3.14
N LEU A 534 -16.05 -1.47 -3.37
CA LEU A 534 -15.34 -2.18 -2.32
C LEU A 534 -14.46 -1.26 -1.45
N THR A 535 -13.81 -0.28 -2.09
CA THR A 535 -12.94 0.71 -1.44
C THR A 535 -13.75 1.59 -0.49
N LEU A 536 -14.87 2.14 -0.95
CA LEU A 536 -15.72 2.99 -0.13
C LEU A 536 -16.39 2.22 1.01
N ASP A 537 -16.86 1.01 0.76
CA ASP A 537 -17.43 0.13 1.78
C ASP A 537 -16.43 -0.16 2.90
N SER A 538 -15.27 -0.70 2.53
CA SER A 538 -14.21 -1.05 3.48
C SER A 538 -13.71 0.16 4.27
N ALA A 539 -13.62 1.34 3.63
CA ALA A 539 -13.22 2.58 4.29
C ALA A 539 -14.27 3.06 5.30
N CYS A 540 -15.55 3.09 4.93
CA CYS A 540 -16.63 3.55 5.81
C CYS A 540 -16.78 2.60 7.01
N LEU A 541 -16.78 1.29 6.75
CA LEU A 541 -16.88 0.26 7.79
C LEU A 541 -15.69 0.27 8.74
N GLY A 542 -14.47 0.27 8.20
CA GLY A 542 -13.24 0.30 9.01
C GLY A 542 -13.13 1.57 9.84
N SER A 543 -13.43 2.74 9.25
CA SER A 543 -13.39 4.00 9.97
C SER A 543 -14.49 4.14 11.02
N ALA A 544 -15.70 3.60 10.81
CA ALA A 544 -16.79 3.70 11.77
C ALA A 544 -16.42 3.03 13.10
N LEU A 545 -15.77 1.87 13.01
CA LEU A 545 -15.28 1.12 14.16
C LEU A 545 -14.15 1.89 14.87
N LEU A 546 -13.16 2.37 14.11
CA LEU A 546 -11.99 3.06 14.67
C LEU A 546 -12.37 4.40 15.31
N ILE A 547 -13.14 5.23 14.58
CA ILE A 547 -13.57 6.57 15.02
C ILE A 547 -14.55 6.43 16.18
N GLY A 548 -15.62 5.64 16.02
CA GLY A 548 -16.69 5.54 17.02
C GLY A 548 -16.24 4.96 18.37
N ILE A 549 -15.40 3.92 18.35
CA ILE A 549 -14.92 3.32 19.60
C ILE A 549 -13.83 4.18 20.23
N SER A 550 -12.89 4.73 19.45
CA SER A 550 -11.86 5.60 20.01
C SER A 550 -12.46 6.90 20.56
N ALA A 551 -13.48 7.46 19.91
CA ALA A 551 -14.31 8.55 20.41
C ALA A 551 -14.86 8.26 21.80
N SER A 552 -15.40 7.06 22.01
CA SER A 552 -15.94 6.63 23.30
C SER A 552 -14.85 6.56 24.36
N PHE A 553 -13.65 6.07 24.03
CA PHE A 553 -12.52 6.06 24.98
C PHE A 553 -12.02 7.46 25.33
N LEU A 554 -11.92 8.36 24.35
CA LEU A 554 -11.38 9.71 24.53
C LEU A 554 -12.34 10.64 25.28
N SER A 555 -13.64 10.34 25.27
CA SER A 555 -14.69 11.15 25.92
C SER A 555 -15.14 10.58 27.29
N GLY A 556 -14.42 9.60 27.85
CA GLY A 556 -14.86 8.91 29.06
C GLY A 556 -16.18 8.13 28.91
N GLY A 557 -16.57 7.81 27.68
CA GLY A 557 -17.77 7.05 27.35
C GLY A 557 -19.08 7.84 27.48
N SER A 558 -19.06 9.13 27.17
CA SER A 558 -20.24 10.02 27.18
C SER A 558 -21.38 9.48 26.31
N GLN A 559 -22.62 9.89 26.60
CA GLN A 559 -23.78 9.44 25.82
C GLN A 559 -23.68 9.94 24.37
N GLU A 560 -23.23 11.17 24.16
CA GLU A 560 -23.02 11.76 22.85
C GLU A 560 -22.03 10.95 22.01
N ALA A 561 -20.93 10.48 22.61
CA ALA A 561 -19.95 9.64 21.91
C ALA A 561 -20.52 8.27 21.53
N ARG A 562 -21.39 7.69 22.37
CA ARG A 562 -22.09 6.44 22.07
C ARG A 562 -23.11 6.62 20.95
N ASP A 563 -23.90 7.68 21.00
CA ASP A 563 -24.90 8.01 19.98
C ASP A 563 -24.22 8.29 18.64
N HIS A 564 -23.10 9.03 18.66
CA HIS A 564 -22.27 9.26 17.48
C HIS A 564 -21.72 7.94 16.91
N SER A 565 -21.13 7.09 17.76
CA SER A 565 -20.63 5.77 17.36
C SER A 565 -21.72 4.92 16.71
N LEU A 566 -22.91 4.85 17.32
CA LEU A 566 -24.05 4.12 16.76
C LEU A 566 -24.48 4.68 15.39
N SER A 567 -24.57 6.00 15.26
CA SER A 567 -24.91 6.66 14.00
C SER A 567 -23.89 6.34 12.90
N LEU A 568 -22.58 6.31 13.21
CA LEU A 568 -21.54 5.94 12.24
C LEU A 568 -21.70 4.49 11.76
N HIS A 569 -21.99 3.56 12.66
CA HIS A 569 -22.21 2.16 12.27
C HIS A 569 -23.45 1.99 11.39
N GLN A 570 -24.53 2.71 11.67
CA GLN A 570 -25.74 2.70 10.83
C GLN A 570 -25.44 3.22 9.42
N LEU A 571 -24.77 4.38 9.31
CA LEU A 571 -24.42 4.96 8.02
C LEU A 571 -23.41 4.11 7.25
N ALA A 572 -22.44 3.47 7.92
CA ALA A 572 -21.53 2.53 7.27
C ALA A 572 -22.26 1.28 6.77
N TYR A 573 -23.26 0.78 7.51
CA TYR A 573 -24.11 -0.32 7.05
C TYR A 573 -24.94 0.07 5.82
N ASP A 574 -25.43 1.32 5.76
CA ASP A 574 -26.10 1.83 4.55
C ASP A 574 -25.17 1.87 3.34
N VAL A 575 -23.89 2.25 3.52
CA VAL A 575 -22.88 2.17 2.45
C VAL A 575 -22.70 0.73 1.99
N HIS A 576 -22.51 -0.22 2.92
CA HIS A 576 -22.35 -1.63 2.63
C HIS A 576 -23.54 -2.20 1.81
N ASN A 577 -24.78 -1.85 2.20
CA ASN A 577 -25.98 -2.29 1.50
C ASN A 577 -26.03 -1.86 0.02
N GLN A 578 -25.51 -0.67 -0.29
CA GLN A 578 -25.37 -0.22 -1.69
C GLN A 578 -24.17 -0.89 -2.36
N ALA A 579 -23.04 -0.96 -1.65
CA ALA A 579 -21.78 -1.44 -2.18
C ALA A 579 -21.82 -2.90 -2.61
N ARG A 580 -22.51 -3.77 -1.85
CA ARG A 580 -22.65 -5.18 -2.19
C ARG A 580 -23.37 -5.43 -3.51
N LEU A 581 -24.22 -4.51 -3.96
CA LEU A 581 -24.85 -4.58 -5.29
C LEU A 581 -23.86 -4.30 -6.42
N VAL A 582 -22.74 -3.64 -6.11
CA VAL A 582 -21.69 -3.26 -7.07
C VAL A 582 -20.52 -4.23 -7.02
N HIS A 583 -19.93 -4.49 -5.85
CA HIS A 583 -18.80 -5.42 -5.71
C HIS A 583 -19.21 -6.89 -5.59
N GLY A 584 -20.51 -7.15 -5.37
CA GLY A 584 -21.10 -8.49 -5.34
C GLY A 584 -20.49 -9.39 -4.29
N LEU A 585 -20.03 -8.87 -3.15
CA LEU A 585 -19.62 -9.72 -2.03
C LEU A 585 -20.80 -9.79 -1.07
N ASP A 586 -21.26 -11.00 -0.86
CA ASP A 586 -22.23 -11.46 0.15
C ASP A 586 -21.55 -12.75 0.70
#